data_AF-A0A341CJS4-F1
#
_entry.id   AF-A0A341CJS4-F1
#
_cell.length_a   1.000
_cell.length_b   1.000
_cell.length_c   1.000
_cell.angle_alpha   90.00
_cell.angle_beta   90.00
_cell.angle_gamma   90.00
#
_symmetry.space_group_name_H-M   'P 1'
#
loop_
_entity.id
_entity.type
_entity.pdbx_description
1 polymer ?
#
loop_
_entity_poly.entity_id
_entity_poly.type
_entity_poly.pdbx_seq_one_letter_code
_entity_poly.pdbx_strand_id
1 'polypeptide(L)'
;MWASLSSPDAEVVEPDFSSIERLFSFPVAKPKEQAVAPARKEPKEITFLDSKKSLNLNIFLKQFRCSNEEVTAMIRAGDTTKFDVEVLKQLRKLLPEKHEVEHLRSFTEDWARLASADQFYLLLLDIPCYQLRVDCMLLCEGSAAVLDMVRPKAQLLLAACEGEWGTWLGADRSWGRPSGCGGAWGTNLPLPVDHRPVLKPEPCMHSRVPTPTHVHAHTRAPLSLSEESPATGQGHGRA
;
A
#
# COMPACT_ATOMS: atom_id res chain seq x y z
N MET A 1 -35.61 29.64 -37.20
CA MET A 1 -34.23 29.96 -37.61
C MET A 1 -33.74 29.01 -38.69
N TRP A 2 -33.75 27.68 -38.49
CA TRP A 2 -33.30 26.73 -39.52
C TRP A 2 -34.17 26.64 -40.79
N ALA A 3 -35.47 26.95 -40.71
CA ALA A 3 -36.39 26.94 -41.86
C ALA A 3 -36.17 28.11 -42.87
N SER A 4 -35.42 29.15 -42.47
CA SER A 4 -35.17 30.33 -43.32
C SER A 4 -33.96 30.16 -44.24
N LEU A 5 -33.15 29.11 -44.06
CA LEU A 5 -31.93 28.84 -44.84
C LEU A 5 -32.18 28.05 -46.13
N SER A 6 -33.41 27.58 -46.36
CA SER A 6 -33.82 26.86 -47.58
C SER A 6 -34.59 27.75 -48.57
N SER A 7 -34.54 29.07 -48.37
CA SER A 7 -35.11 30.04 -49.32
C SER A 7 -34.39 29.94 -50.67
N PRO A 8 -35.08 29.97 -51.81
CA PRO A 8 -34.46 29.92 -53.13
C PRO A 8 -33.55 31.13 -53.45
N ASP A 9 -33.55 32.15 -52.60
CA ASP A 9 -32.73 33.37 -52.69
C ASP A 9 -31.57 33.39 -51.66
N ALA A 10 -31.33 32.27 -50.96
CA ALA A 10 -30.18 32.13 -50.09
C ALA A 10 -28.95 31.84 -50.95
N GLU A 11 -27.97 32.75 -50.96
CA GLU A 11 -26.68 32.51 -51.62
C GLU A 11 -26.09 31.19 -51.11
N VAL A 12 -25.89 30.26 -52.04
CA VAL A 12 -25.20 29.00 -51.77
C VAL A 12 -23.73 29.34 -51.56
N VAL A 13 -23.37 29.70 -50.33
CA VAL A 13 -21.98 29.87 -49.93
C VAL A 13 -21.36 28.47 -49.89
N GLU A 14 -20.69 28.09 -50.97
CA GLU A 14 -19.91 26.86 -51.01
C GLU A 14 -18.67 27.05 -50.12
N PRO A 15 -18.57 26.35 -48.97
CA PRO A 15 -17.40 26.46 -48.13
C PRO A 15 -16.18 25.90 -48.87
N ASP A 16 -15.05 26.60 -48.83
CA ASP A 16 -13.80 26.06 -49.35
C ASP A 16 -13.31 24.90 -48.45
N PHE A 17 -13.71 23.69 -48.82
CA PHE A 17 -13.37 22.47 -48.11
C PHE A 17 -11.85 22.23 -48.07
N SER A 18 -11.09 22.71 -49.07
CA SER A 18 -9.63 22.59 -49.10
C SER A 18 -8.98 23.48 -48.03
N SER A 19 -9.45 24.72 -47.90
CA SER A 19 -8.99 25.62 -46.83
C SER A 19 -9.37 25.12 -45.44
N ILE A 20 -10.59 24.61 -45.27
CA ILE A 20 -11.05 24.04 -43.99
C ILE A 20 -10.22 22.80 -43.63
N GLU A 21 -9.99 21.90 -44.59
CA GLU A 21 -9.13 20.73 -44.38
C GLU A 21 -7.71 21.14 -44.00
N ARG A 22 -7.12 22.15 -44.66
CA ARG A 22 -5.77 22.62 -44.31
C ARG A 22 -5.66 23.24 -42.91
N LEU A 23 -6.70 23.93 -42.46
CA LEU A 23 -6.72 24.64 -41.17
C LEU A 23 -7.00 23.69 -39.98
N PHE A 24 -7.81 22.66 -40.21
CA PHE A 24 -8.29 21.77 -39.15
C PHE A 24 -7.77 20.33 -39.26
N SER A 25 -6.99 19.98 -40.28
CA SER A 25 -6.28 18.70 -40.31
C SER A 25 -5.25 18.64 -39.20
N PHE A 26 -5.08 17.45 -38.64
CA PHE A 26 -3.90 17.15 -37.82
C PHE A 26 -2.65 17.49 -38.63
N PRO A 27 -1.61 18.11 -38.01
CA PRO A 27 -0.37 18.38 -38.73
C PRO A 27 0.13 17.07 -39.32
N VAL A 28 0.14 16.99 -40.65
CA VAL A 28 0.65 15.83 -41.38
C VAL A 28 2.12 15.74 -41.01
N ALA A 29 2.45 14.80 -40.14
CA ALA A 29 3.83 14.50 -39.81
C ALA A 29 4.53 14.24 -41.16
N LYS A 30 5.56 15.05 -41.46
CA LYS A 30 6.40 14.85 -42.65
C LYS A 30 6.68 13.35 -42.79
N PRO A 31 6.54 12.75 -43.98
CA PRO A 31 6.96 11.38 -44.18
C PRO A 31 8.43 11.29 -43.77
N LYS A 32 8.67 10.77 -42.57
CA LYS A 32 9.97 10.19 -42.25
C LYS A 32 10.10 9.08 -43.28
N GLU A 33 11.05 9.27 -44.19
CA GLU A 33 11.78 8.19 -44.84
C GLU A 33 11.75 6.96 -43.93
N GLN A 34 11.33 5.83 -44.50
CA GLN A 34 11.08 4.56 -43.82
C GLN A 34 12.30 4.11 -43.00
N ALA A 35 12.51 4.73 -41.85
CA ALA A 35 13.06 4.08 -40.70
C ALA A 35 11.96 3.10 -40.33
N VAL A 36 12.11 1.87 -40.84
CA VAL A 36 11.56 0.65 -40.28
C VAL A 36 11.27 0.95 -38.82
N ALA A 37 9.99 1.14 -38.48
CA ALA A 37 9.58 1.19 -37.08
C ALA A 37 10.33 0.03 -36.47
N PRO A 38 11.20 0.23 -35.45
CA PRO A 38 11.78 -0.93 -34.79
C PRO A 38 10.54 -1.69 -34.38
N ALA A 39 10.28 -2.81 -35.06
CA ALA A 39 9.29 -3.76 -34.65
C ALA A 39 9.60 -3.85 -33.17
N ARG A 40 8.66 -3.40 -32.33
CA ARG A 40 8.78 -3.61 -30.91
C ARG A 40 8.86 -5.11 -30.81
N LYS A 41 10.09 -5.63 -30.83
CA LYS A 41 10.47 -6.88 -30.22
C LYS A 41 10.26 -6.53 -28.77
N GLU A 42 9.00 -6.47 -28.36
CA GLU A 42 8.68 -6.73 -26.98
C GLU A 42 9.36 -8.09 -26.79
N PRO A 43 10.36 -8.16 -25.89
CA PRO A 43 10.80 -9.45 -25.42
C PRO A 43 9.52 -10.21 -25.07
N LYS A 44 9.46 -11.52 -25.30
CA LYS A 44 8.35 -12.34 -24.83
C LYS A 44 8.38 -12.28 -23.29
N GLU A 45 7.85 -11.19 -22.76
CA GLU A 45 7.70 -10.92 -21.34
C GLU A 45 6.60 -11.84 -20.87
N ILE A 46 6.96 -12.72 -19.95
CA ILE A 46 6.03 -13.68 -19.37
C ILE A 46 5.24 -12.91 -18.32
N THR A 47 3.92 -12.94 -18.38
CA THR A 47 3.05 -12.30 -17.39
C THR A 47 1.98 -13.29 -16.94
N PHE A 48 1.80 -13.40 -15.62
CA PHE A 48 0.74 -14.22 -15.02
C PHE A 48 -0.49 -13.40 -14.66
N LEU A 49 -0.31 -12.08 -14.63
CA LEU A 49 -1.33 -11.08 -14.43
C LEU A 49 -2.20 -10.89 -15.68
N ASP A 50 -3.49 -10.62 -15.48
CA ASP A 50 -4.35 -10.13 -16.55
C ASP A 50 -3.87 -8.76 -17.06
N SER A 51 -3.99 -8.52 -18.38
CA SER A 51 -3.59 -7.28 -19.03
C SER A 51 -4.14 -6.02 -18.36
N LYS A 52 -5.39 -6.05 -17.86
CA LYS A 52 -6.00 -4.92 -17.15
C LYS A 52 -5.31 -4.65 -15.82
N LYS A 53 -5.00 -5.71 -15.07
CA LYS A 53 -4.39 -5.60 -13.74
C LYS A 53 -2.93 -5.19 -13.85
N SER A 54 -2.19 -5.79 -14.78
CA SER A 54 -0.81 -5.39 -15.11
C SER A 54 -0.74 -3.92 -15.52
N LEU A 55 -1.67 -3.45 -16.36
CA LEU A 55 -1.72 -2.03 -16.75
C LEU A 55 -1.99 -1.12 -15.55
N ASN A 56 -3.00 -1.42 -14.73
CA ASN A 56 -3.35 -0.61 -13.56
C ASN A 56 -2.19 -0.54 -12.56
N LEU A 57 -1.50 -1.65 -12.34
CA LEU A 57 -0.33 -1.71 -11.46
C LEU A 57 0.82 -0.85 -12.02
N ASN A 58 1.12 -0.96 -13.32
CA ASN A 58 2.17 -0.15 -13.94
C ASN A 58 1.86 1.36 -13.88
N ILE A 59 0.59 1.75 -14.06
CA ILE A 59 0.17 3.15 -13.88
C ILE A 59 0.37 3.59 -12.42
N PHE A 60 -0.04 2.75 -11.46
CA PHE A 60 0.15 2.99 -10.04
C PHE A 60 1.63 3.06 -9.62
N LEU A 61 2.52 2.32 -10.26
CA LEU A 61 3.95 2.38 -9.94
C LEU A 61 4.59 3.66 -10.51
N LYS A 62 4.16 4.09 -11.71
CA LYS A 62 4.70 5.29 -12.37
C LYS A 62 4.47 6.60 -11.61
N GLN A 63 3.43 6.71 -10.78
CA GLN A 63 3.20 7.93 -9.98
C GLN A 63 4.28 8.19 -8.93
N PHE A 64 4.96 7.14 -8.43
CA PHE A 64 6.01 7.31 -7.42
C PHE A 64 7.32 7.85 -8.00
N ARG A 65 7.52 7.71 -9.33
CA ARG A 65 8.78 8.06 -10.03
C ARG A 65 10.03 7.40 -9.41
N CYS A 66 9.85 6.23 -8.82
CA CYS A 66 10.85 5.43 -8.10
C CYS A 66 10.98 4.04 -8.75
N SER A 67 11.99 3.27 -8.36
CA SER A 67 12.13 1.87 -8.79
C SER A 67 11.17 0.94 -8.03
N ASN A 68 10.90 -0.24 -8.58
CA ASN A 68 10.01 -1.23 -7.94
C ASN A 68 10.57 -1.69 -6.58
N GLU A 69 11.89 -1.76 -6.47
CA GLU A 69 12.63 -2.11 -5.25
C GLU A 69 12.47 -1.01 -4.19
N GLU A 70 12.56 0.26 -4.57
CA GLU A 70 12.35 1.38 -3.65
C GLU A 70 10.92 1.41 -3.12
N VAL A 71 9.91 1.20 -3.98
CA VAL A 71 8.51 1.14 -3.56
C VAL A 71 8.29 -0.01 -2.58
N THR A 72 8.85 -1.18 -2.88
CA THR A 72 8.79 -2.35 -2.00
C THR A 72 9.51 -2.11 -0.68
N ALA A 73 10.67 -1.46 -0.71
CA ALA A 73 11.43 -1.11 0.49
C ALA A 73 10.67 -0.15 1.40
N MET A 74 9.98 0.86 0.84
CA MET A 74 9.12 1.76 1.61
C MET A 74 7.96 1.00 2.26
N ILE A 75 7.30 0.09 1.52
CA ILE A 75 6.27 -0.78 2.08
C ILE A 75 6.85 -1.61 3.22
N ARG A 76 8.03 -2.23 3.04
CA ARG A 76 8.73 -3.03 4.06
C ARG A 76 9.13 -2.22 5.28
N ALA A 77 9.49 -0.95 5.12
CA ALA A 77 9.78 -0.04 6.23
C ALA A 77 8.50 0.45 6.92
N GLY A 78 7.36 0.42 6.23
CA GLY A 78 6.13 1.06 6.70
C GLY A 78 6.20 2.59 6.60
N ASP A 79 6.98 3.11 5.66
CA ASP A 79 7.16 4.54 5.45
C ASP A 79 5.89 5.13 4.82
N THR A 80 5.20 6.04 5.53
CA THR A 80 3.99 6.71 5.04
C THR A 80 4.25 8.07 4.39
N THR A 81 5.50 8.54 4.30
CA THR A 81 5.83 9.87 3.74
C THR A 81 5.39 10.05 2.29
N LYS A 82 5.41 8.97 1.49
CA LYS A 82 4.94 8.95 0.09
C LYS A 82 3.63 8.20 -0.11
N PHE A 83 3.07 7.64 0.96
CA PHE A 83 1.88 6.80 0.91
C PHE A 83 0.75 7.48 1.67
N ASP A 84 -0.08 8.23 0.95
CA ASP A 84 -1.31 8.78 1.50
C ASP A 84 -2.41 7.71 1.60
N VAL A 85 -3.54 8.07 2.22
CA VAL A 85 -4.69 7.18 2.42
C VAL A 85 -5.25 6.67 1.09
N GLU A 86 -5.31 7.51 0.06
CA GLU A 86 -5.86 7.22 -1.26
C GLU A 86 -4.98 6.23 -2.04
N VAL A 87 -3.67 6.45 -2.03
CA VAL A 87 -2.64 5.62 -2.61
C VAL A 87 -2.61 4.26 -1.92
N LEU A 88 -2.70 4.21 -0.60
CA LEU A 88 -2.77 2.95 0.16
C LEU A 88 -4.06 2.17 -0.15
N LYS A 89 -5.20 2.85 -0.30
CA LYS A 89 -6.46 2.21 -0.76
C LYS A 89 -6.31 1.63 -2.17
N GLN A 90 -5.62 2.33 -3.08
CA GLN A 90 -5.36 1.84 -4.43
C GLN A 90 -4.42 0.63 -4.40
N LEU A 91 -3.30 0.71 -3.67
CA LEU A 91 -2.38 -0.41 -3.49
C LEU A 91 -3.10 -1.64 -2.95
N ARG A 92 -3.96 -1.47 -1.92
CA ARG A 92 -4.76 -2.55 -1.34
C ARG A 92 -5.66 -3.25 -2.36
N LYS A 93 -6.23 -2.51 -3.32
CA LYS A 93 -7.05 -3.07 -4.41
C LYS A 93 -6.21 -3.77 -5.48
N LEU A 94 -4.95 -3.36 -5.62
CA LEU A 94 -3.99 -3.91 -6.58
C LEU A 94 -3.11 -5.00 -5.96
N LEU A 95 -3.43 -5.51 -4.77
CA LEU A 95 -2.70 -6.63 -4.19
C LEU A 95 -2.90 -7.91 -5.03
N PRO A 96 -1.90 -8.80 -5.05
CA PRO A 96 -2.04 -10.08 -5.72
C PRO A 96 -3.07 -10.97 -5.01
N GLU A 97 -3.86 -11.65 -5.82
CA GLU A 97 -4.82 -12.67 -5.40
C GLU A 97 -4.14 -14.02 -5.19
N LYS A 98 -4.79 -14.93 -4.45
CA LYS A 98 -4.20 -16.24 -4.09
C LYS A 98 -3.69 -17.02 -5.30
N HIS A 99 -4.47 -17.07 -6.38
CA HIS A 99 -4.11 -17.79 -7.59
C HIS A 99 -2.88 -17.19 -8.29
N GLU A 100 -2.75 -15.86 -8.31
CA GLU A 100 -1.59 -15.16 -8.90
C GLU A 100 -0.34 -15.41 -8.06
N VAL A 101 -0.47 -15.41 -6.73
CA VAL A 101 0.64 -15.74 -5.82
C VAL A 101 1.13 -17.17 -6.04
N GLU A 102 0.23 -18.13 -6.25
CA GLU A 102 0.59 -19.53 -6.52
C GLU A 102 1.33 -19.67 -7.87
N HIS A 103 0.87 -18.99 -8.92
CA HIS A 103 1.57 -18.96 -10.21
C HIS A 103 2.97 -18.35 -10.08
N LEU A 104 3.09 -17.18 -9.42
CA LEU A 104 4.37 -16.51 -9.23
C LEU A 104 5.35 -17.34 -8.38
N ARG A 105 4.87 -18.08 -7.37
CA ARG A 105 5.71 -18.95 -6.54
C ARG A 105 6.14 -20.23 -7.26
N SER A 106 5.33 -20.75 -8.16
CA SER A 106 5.70 -21.93 -8.96
C SER A 106 6.67 -21.60 -10.08
N PHE A 107 6.74 -20.33 -10.51
CA PHE A 107 7.71 -19.87 -11.50
C PHE A 107 9.12 -19.75 -10.91
N THR A 108 9.95 -20.76 -11.17
CA THR A 108 11.37 -20.82 -10.71
C THR A 108 12.37 -20.51 -11.83
N GLU A 109 11.88 -20.17 -13.03
CA GLU A 109 12.73 -19.81 -14.16
C GLU A 109 13.29 -18.38 -14.03
N ASP A 110 13.69 -17.78 -15.14
CA ASP A 110 14.33 -16.47 -15.20
C ASP A 110 13.35 -15.33 -14.88
N TRP A 111 13.37 -14.85 -13.63
CA TRP A 111 12.53 -13.75 -13.15
C TRP A 111 12.77 -12.44 -13.91
N ALA A 112 13.93 -12.27 -14.54
CA ALA A 112 14.24 -11.09 -15.35
C ALA A 112 13.43 -11.03 -16.65
N ARG A 113 12.82 -12.14 -17.07
CA ARG A 113 11.95 -12.22 -18.26
C ARG A 113 10.48 -11.98 -17.94
N LEU A 114 10.13 -11.82 -16.68
CA LEU A 114 8.77 -11.46 -16.29
C LEU A 114 8.47 -10.01 -16.62
N ALA A 115 7.22 -9.69 -16.88
CA ALA A 115 6.81 -8.29 -17.02
C ALA A 115 7.07 -7.51 -15.71
N SER A 116 7.30 -6.20 -15.84
CA SER A 116 7.58 -5.31 -14.69
C SER A 116 6.56 -5.45 -13.54
N ALA A 117 5.29 -5.70 -13.87
CA ALA A 117 4.23 -5.88 -12.88
C ALA A 117 4.39 -7.16 -12.05
N ASP A 118 4.71 -8.29 -12.70
CA ASP A 118 4.99 -9.56 -12.04
C ASP A 118 6.26 -9.49 -11.20
N GLN A 119 7.30 -8.80 -11.70
CA GLN A 119 8.53 -8.55 -10.93
C GLN A 119 8.25 -7.78 -9.64
N PHE A 120 7.41 -6.73 -9.69
CA PHE A 120 6.99 -6.03 -8.48
C PHE A 120 6.27 -6.94 -7.49
N TYR A 121 5.42 -7.85 -7.95
CA TYR A 121 4.78 -8.82 -7.06
C TYR A 121 5.75 -9.82 -6.44
N LEU A 122 6.79 -10.26 -7.16
CA LEU A 122 7.83 -11.08 -6.55
C LEU A 122 8.53 -10.36 -5.41
N LEU A 123 8.88 -9.08 -5.61
CA LEU A 123 9.46 -8.23 -4.56
C LEU A 123 8.50 -8.05 -3.38
N LEU A 124 7.21 -7.85 -3.65
CA LEU A 124 6.18 -7.73 -2.62
C LEU A 124 6.00 -9.03 -1.82
N LEU A 125 6.09 -10.18 -2.48
CA LEU A 125 5.96 -11.51 -1.87
C LEU A 125 7.14 -11.88 -0.96
N ASP A 126 8.31 -11.26 -1.16
CA ASP A 126 9.44 -11.36 -0.22
C ASP A 126 9.14 -10.69 1.13
N ILE A 127 8.19 -9.74 1.16
CA ILE A 127 7.79 -9.10 2.41
C ILE A 127 6.86 -10.04 3.19
N PRO A 128 7.23 -10.43 4.43
CA PRO A 128 6.38 -11.25 5.26
C PRO A 128 5.10 -10.48 5.63
N CYS A 129 3.96 -11.15 5.48
CA CYS A 129 2.64 -10.59 5.80
C CYS A 129 2.36 -9.24 5.12
N TYR A 130 2.80 -9.04 3.87
CA TYR A 130 2.66 -7.79 3.13
C TYR A 130 1.22 -7.22 3.14
N GLN A 131 0.19 -8.07 3.05
CA GLN A 131 -1.21 -7.63 3.10
C GLN A 131 -1.53 -6.92 4.42
N LEU A 132 -1.16 -7.54 5.54
CA LEU A 132 -1.39 -6.96 6.87
C LEU A 132 -0.60 -5.66 7.04
N ARG A 133 0.62 -5.61 6.50
CA ARG A 133 1.46 -4.41 6.56
C ARG A 133 0.82 -3.23 5.82
N VAL A 134 0.31 -3.45 4.61
CA VAL A 134 -0.43 -2.42 3.86
C VAL A 134 -1.70 -1.97 4.62
N ASP A 135 -2.42 -2.91 5.23
CA ASP A 135 -3.60 -2.62 6.05
C ASP A 135 -3.26 -1.77 7.28
N CYS A 136 -2.15 -2.08 7.96
CA CYS A 136 -1.66 -1.31 9.08
C CYS A 136 -1.21 0.10 8.66
N MET A 137 -0.48 0.23 7.55
CA MET A 137 -0.09 1.55 7.02
C MET A 137 -1.33 2.40 6.73
N LEU A 138 -2.35 1.82 6.08
CA LEU A 138 -3.60 2.51 5.78
C LEU A 138 -4.35 2.96 7.05
N LEU A 139 -4.36 2.10 8.07
CA LEU A 139 -4.98 2.44 9.35
C LEU A 139 -4.22 3.57 10.05
N CYS A 140 -2.89 3.50 10.11
CA CYS A 140 -2.05 4.52 10.73
C CYS A 140 -2.30 5.89 10.08
N GLU A 141 -2.22 5.96 8.75
CA GLU A 141 -2.38 7.21 7.99
C GLU A 141 -3.81 7.77 8.10
N GLY A 142 -4.83 6.90 8.04
CA GLY A 142 -6.24 7.32 8.15
C GLY A 142 -6.69 7.67 9.57
N SER A 143 -5.99 7.18 10.60
CA SER A 143 -6.44 7.31 11.99
C SER A 143 -6.34 8.73 12.54
N ALA A 144 -5.35 9.52 12.10
CA ALA A 144 -5.13 10.87 12.61
C ALA A 144 -6.36 11.77 12.42
N ALA A 145 -6.89 11.83 11.20
CA ALA A 145 -8.07 12.63 10.88
C ALA A 145 -9.32 12.17 11.65
N VAL A 146 -9.50 10.85 11.85
CA VAL A 146 -10.62 10.31 12.63
C VAL A 146 -10.49 10.70 14.10
N LEU A 147 -9.28 10.60 14.66
CA LEU A 147 -9.02 10.99 16.05
C LEU A 147 -9.23 12.49 16.26
N ASP A 148 -8.80 13.33 15.32
CA ASP A 148 -9.00 14.78 15.41
C ASP A 148 -10.48 15.17 15.40
N MET A 149 -11.33 14.41 14.69
CA MET A 149 -12.78 14.63 14.70
C MET A 149 -13.44 14.13 15.99
N VAL A 150 -12.99 13.00 16.53
CA VAL A 150 -13.65 12.32 17.68
C VAL A 150 -13.20 12.90 19.02
N ARG A 151 -11.92 13.27 19.15
CA ARG A 151 -11.32 13.80 20.37
C ARG A 151 -12.09 14.98 20.98
N PRO A 152 -12.44 16.07 20.25
CA PRO A 152 -13.14 17.20 20.85
C PRO A 152 -14.55 16.84 21.31
N LYS A 153 -15.23 15.93 20.61
CA LYS A 153 -16.57 15.43 21.01
C LYS A 153 -16.49 14.64 22.31
N ALA A 154 -15.48 13.78 22.44
CA ALA A 154 -15.24 13.03 23.66
C ALA A 154 -14.88 13.96 24.84
N GLN A 155 -14.03 14.96 24.62
CA GLN A 155 -13.67 15.97 25.62
C GLN A 155 -14.88 16.78 26.08
N LEU A 156 -15.77 17.17 25.16
CA LEU A 156 -17.00 17.89 25.51
C LEU A 156 -17.90 17.06 26.44
N LEU A 157 -18.08 15.76 26.14
CA LEU A 157 -18.86 14.86 26.99
C LEU A 157 -18.20 14.65 28.36
N LEU A 158 -16.88 14.51 28.41
CA LEU A 158 -16.13 14.40 29.66
C LEU A 158 -16.30 15.67 30.52
N ALA A 159 -16.14 16.86 29.94
CA ALA A 159 -16.32 18.13 30.65
C ALA A 159 -17.75 18.30 31.22
N ALA A 160 -18.76 17.90 30.45
CA ALA A 160 -20.16 17.93 30.89
C ALA A 160 -20.43 16.95 32.05
N CYS A 161 -19.77 15.78 32.06
CA CYS A 161 -19.91 14.77 33.12
C CYS A 161 -19.07 15.09 34.37
N GLU A 162 -17.88 15.66 34.21
CA GLU A 162 -16.91 15.90 35.31
C GLU A 162 -17.18 17.19 36.10
N GLY A 163 -18.15 18.01 35.70
CA GLY A 163 -18.69 19.04 36.57
C GLY A 163 -18.30 20.48 36.23
N GLU A 164 -18.05 20.83 34.97
CA GLU A 164 -18.02 22.24 34.54
C GLU A 164 -19.40 22.93 34.55
N TRP A 165 -20.37 22.40 35.30
CA TRP A 165 -21.59 23.13 35.66
C TRP A 165 -21.30 24.32 36.58
N GLY A 166 -20.19 24.31 37.33
CA GLY A 166 -19.86 25.36 38.31
C GLY A 166 -19.52 26.73 37.70
N THR A 167 -18.94 26.77 36.50
CA THR A 167 -18.54 28.01 35.81
C THR A 167 -19.64 28.56 34.90
N TRP A 168 -20.50 27.71 34.32
CA TRP A 168 -21.68 28.16 33.56
C TRP A 168 -22.85 28.61 34.46
N LEU A 169 -23.03 28.04 35.66
CA LEU A 169 -24.02 28.51 36.65
C LEU A 169 -23.56 29.76 37.44
N GLY A 170 -22.34 30.26 37.19
CA GLY A 170 -21.83 31.49 37.80
C GLY A 170 -22.25 32.77 37.08
N ALA A 171 -22.69 32.70 35.82
CA ALA A 171 -22.94 33.86 34.97
C ALA A 171 -24.43 34.13 34.64
N ASP A 172 -25.36 33.24 34.96
CA ASP A 172 -26.79 33.53 34.84
C ASP A 172 -27.59 33.05 36.05
N ARG A 173 -27.67 33.93 37.04
CA ARG A 173 -28.56 33.82 38.20
C ARG A 173 -29.96 34.39 37.91
N SER A 174 -30.44 34.41 36.65
CA SER A 174 -31.78 34.90 36.32
C SER A 174 -32.82 33.82 36.02
N TRP A 175 -32.47 32.53 35.94
CA TRP A 175 -33.49 31.48 35.92
C TRP A 175 -34.00 31.22 37.34
N GLY A 176 -35.04 31.96 37.68
CA GLY A 176 -35.76 31.88 38.94
C GLY A 176 -36.10 30.45 39.33
N ARG A 177 -35.80 30.11 40.58
CA ARG A 177 -36.29 28.93 41.28
C ARG A 177 -37.83 28.91 41.17
N PRO A 178 -38.47 27.88 40.60
CA PRO A 178 -39.91 27.73 40.73
C PRO A 178 -40.23 27.47 42.20
N SER A 179 -40.77 28.47 42.88
CA SER A 179 -41.37 28.33 44.19
C SER A 179 -42.69 27.57 44.03
N GLY A 180 -42.64 26.25 44.17
CA GLY A 180 -43.85 25.44 44.23
C GLY A 180 -43.64 24.03 43.71
N CYS A 181 -43.20 23.13 44.58
CA CYS A 181 -43.70 21.76 44.72
C CYS A 181 -42.91 21.09 45.86
N GLY A 182 -43.53 21.07 47.04
CA GLY A 182 -43.14 20.13 48.08
C GLY A 182 -43.46 18.72 47.58
N GLY A 183 -42.42 17.95 47.28
CA GLY A 183 -42.55 16.56 46.86
C GLY A 183 -41.28 15.84 47.28
N ALA A 184 -41.42 15.02 48.32
CA ALA A 184 -40.36 14.17 48.83
C ALA A 184 -39.86 13.22 47.74
N TRP A 185 -38.63 13.40 47.27
CA TRP A 185 -37.89 12.33 46.61
C TRP A 185 -37.04 11.66 47.66
N GLY A 186 -37.59 10.57 48.19
CA GLY A 186 -36.93 9.71 49.16
C GLY A 186 -35.57 9.26 48.65
N THR A 187 -34.56 9.48 49.47
CA THR A 187 -33.28 8.79 49.41
C THR A 187 -33.52 7.30 49.65
N ASN A 188 -33.57 6.49 48.60
CA ASN A 188 -33.19 5.07 48.63
C ASN A 188 -33.29 4.50 47.21
N LEU A 189 -32.24 4.70 46.42
CA LEU A 189 -31.93 3.79 45.32
C LEU A 189 -30.51 3.27 45.56
N PRO A 190 -30.32 1.96 45.79
CA PRO A 190 -29.00 1.40 46.03
C PRO A 190 -28.18 1.52 44.74
N LEU A 191 -26.96 2.05 44.88
CA LEU A 191 -25.96 2.08 43.82
C LEU A 191 -25.73 0.64 43.30
N PRO A 192 -25.59 0.43 41.98
CA PRO A 192 -25.14 -0.85 41.46
C PRO A 192 -23.72 -1.11 41.96
N VAL A 193 -23.53 -2.23 42.64
CA VAL A 193 -22.21 -2.76 42.99
C VAL A 193 -21.47 -3.06 41.69
N ASP A 194 -20.36 -2.37 41.51
CA ASP A 194 -19.48 -2.45 40.35
C ASP A 194 -18.76 -3.81 40.33
N HIS A 195 -19.35 -4.80 39.65
CA HIS A 195 -18.63 -6.02 39.27
C HIS A 195 -17.91 -5.79 37.94
N ARG A 196 -16.92 -4.91 37.94
CA ARG A 196 -15.93 -4.84 36.88
C ARG A 196 -14.85 -5.89 37.15
N PRO A 197 -14.60 -6.87 36.26
CA PRO A 197 -13.44 -7.74 36.40
C PRO A 197 -12.18 -6.87 36.24
N VAL A 198 -11.34 -6.87 37.28
CA VAL A 198 -10.01 -6.27 37.24
C VAL A 198 -9.16 -7.10 36.27
N LEU A 199 -9.06 -6.64 35.02
CA LEU A 199 -8.00 -7.08 34.12
C LEU A 199 -6.68 -6.54 34.68
N LYS A 200 -5.94 -7.40 35.38
CA LYS A 200 -4.54 -7.11 35.74
C LYS A 200 -3.72 -6.98 34.45
N PRO A 201 -2.82 -5.98 34.36
CA PRO A 201 -1.90 -5.90 33.23
C PRO A 201 -0.94 -7.10 33.26
N GLU A 202 -0.76 -7.71 32.08
CA GLU A 202 0.13 -8.86 31.87
C GLU A 202 1.59 -8.54 32.20
N PRO A 203 2.38 -9.51 32.72
CA PRO A 203 3.81 -9.50 32.51
C PRO A 203 4.13 -10.00 31.10
N CYS A 204 4.83 -9.16 30.33
CA CYS A 204 5.35 -9.47 29.00
C CYS A 204 6.05 -10.83 28.96
N MET A 205 5.43 -11.81 28.29
CA MET A 205 6.12 -13.01 27.81
C MET A 205 7.10 -12.58 26.73
N HIS A 206 8.30 -12.25 27.16
CA HIS A 206 9.47 -12.15 26.31
C HIS A 206 9.57 -13.47 25.55
N SER A 207 9.58 -13.38 24.22
CA SER A 207 10.00 -14.45 23.34
C SER A 207 11.32 -15.00 23.88
N ARG A 208 11.29 -16.21 24.43
CA ARG A 208 12.50 -16.97 24.70
C ARG A 208 13.14 -17.21 23.34
N VAL A 209 14.17 -16.42 23.06
CA VAL A 209 15.20 -16.81 22.11
C VAL A 209 15.72 -18.16 22.60
N PRO A 210 15.66 -19.24 21.80
CA PRO A 210 16.36 -20.46 22.17
C PRO A 210 17.86 -20.12 22.18
N THR A 211 18.44 -20.10 23.37
CA THR A 211 19.88 -20.11 23.58
C THR A 211 20.46 -21.35 22.88
N PRO A 212 21.57 -21.25 22.13
CA PRO A 212 22.29 -22.43 21.69
C PRO A 212 22.91 -23.07 22.93
N THR A 213 22.33 -24.17 23.38
CA THR A 213 22.92 -25.04 24.38
C THR A 213 24.27 -25.55 23.86
N HIS A 214 25.31 -25.11 24.56
CA HIS A 214 26.62 -25.72 24.73
C HIS A 214 26.90 -26.93 23.82
N VAL A 215 27.67 -26.65 22.77
CA VAL A 215 28.47 -27.65 22.07
C VAL A 215 29.28 -28.40 23.12
N HIS A 216 29.07 -29.70 23.25
CA HIS A 216 30.03 -30.57 23.92
C HIS A 216 31.33 -30.47 23.14
N ALA A 217 32.35 -29.88 23.78
CA ALA A 217 33.72 -29.97 23.35
C ALA A 217 34.14 -31.45 23.41
N HIS A 218 33.90 -32.19 22.33
CA HIS A 218 34.69 -33.37 22.05
C HIS A 218 36.04 -32.89 21.53
N THR A 219 37.01 -33.01 22.42
CA THR A 219 38.44 -32.93 22.20
C THR A 219 38.82 -33.49 20.82
N ARG A 220 39.32 -32.60 19.97
CA ARG A 220 40.01 -32.95 18.73
C ARG A 220 41.33 -33.61 19.12
N ALA A 221 41.40 -34.93 19.00
CA ALA A 221 42.68 -35.63 18.93
C ALA A 221 43.40 -35.23 17.64
N PRO A 222 44.73 -34.99 17.65
CA PRO A 222 45.50 -34.81 16.44
C PRO A 222 45.85 -36.19 15.87
N LEU A 223 45.23 -36.58 14.76
CA LEU A 223 45.74 -37.67 13.92
C LEU A 223 46.61 -37.06 12.83
N SER A 224 47.90 -37.22 13.10
CA SER A 224 49.06 -37.23 12.22
C SER A 224 48.81 -37.69 10.79
N LEU A 225 49.47 -36.95 9.88
CA LEU A 225 50.16 -37.41 8.67
C LEU A 225 49.62 -38.66 7.96
N SER A 226 49.17 -38.45 6.72
CA SER A 226 49.45 -39.40 5.65
C SER A 226 49.70 -38.61 4.37
N GLU A 227 50.88 -38.88 3.81
CA GLU A 227 51.44 -38.35 2.59
C GLU A 227 50.47 -38.47 1.41
N GLU A 228 50.30 -37.38 0.67
CA GLU A 228 49.84 -37.43 -0.71
C GLU A 228 51.09 -37.48 -1.60
N SER A 229 51.34 -38.63 -2.20
CA SER A 229 52.27 -38.80 -3.32
C SER A 229 51.44 -39.01 -4.58
N PRO A 230 51.50 -38.12 -5.59
CA PRO A 230 51.12 -38.46 -6.94
C PRO A 230 52.39 -38.80 -7.74
N ALA A 231 52.56 -40.10 -7.98
CA ALA A 231 53.47 -40.60 -8.99
C ALA A 231 53.06 -40.02 -10.35
N THR A 232 53.88 -39.11 -10.88
CA THR A 232 53.82 -38.73 -12.29
C THR A 232 55.13 -39.17 -12.93
N GLY A 233 55.03 -40.25 -13.70
CA GLY A 233 56.13 -40.79 -14.48
C GLY A 233 56.56 -39.80 -15.56
N GLN A 234 57.88 -39.64 -15.69
CA GLN A 234 58.47 -39.09 -16.89
C GLN A 234 59.68 -39.94 -17.25
N GLY A 235 59.52 -40.69 -18.34
CA GLY A 235 60.52 -41.59 -18.86
C GLY A 235 61.75 -40.86 -19.39
N HIS A 236 62.89 -41.53 -19.28
CA HIS A 236 64.09 -41.30 -20.08
C HIS A 236 64.89 -42.62 -20.16
N GLY A 237 65.33 -42.96 -21.37
CA GLY A 237 66.11 -44.15 -21.71
C GLY A 237 65.66 -44.68 -23.07
N ARG A 238 66.14 -44.19 -24.22
CA ARG A 238 67.48 -44.42 -24.83
C ARG A 238 67.92 -45.88 -24.76
N ALA A 239 67.71 -46.63 -25.84
CA ALA A 239 68.72 -47.04 -26.82
C ALA A 239 68.05 -47.99 -27.84
#